data_AF-A0A1H2KGC1-F1
#
_entry.id   AF-A0A1H2KGC1-F1
#
_cell.length_a   1.000
_cell.length_b   1.000
_cell.length_c   1.000
_cell.angle_alpha   90.00
_cell.angle_beta   90.00
_cell.angle_gamma   90.00
#
_symmetry.space_group_name_H-M   'P 1'
#
loop_
_entity.id
_entity.type
_entity.pdbx_description
1 polymer ?
#
loop_
_entity_poly.entity_id
_entity_poly.type
_entity_poly.pdbx_seq_one_letter_code
_entity_poly.pdbx_strand_id
1 'polypeptide(L)'
;MIRPTHKELINKLRQALSILENGQVMLLNPEALAVDALELEYLIEFELKDVFNELLENATPSDYNGGRPPQRSYEQEISGLDLFAFTVKIDRFSVPVYLKFSLSENVLWLVSLHKNR
;
A
#
# COMPACT_ATOMS: atom_id res chain seq x y z
N MET A 1 20.03 8.66 9.66
CA MET A 1 18.74 7.94 9.53
C MET A 1 18.68 7.33 8.13
N ILE A 2 18.43 6.01 8.04
CA ILE A 2 18.73 5.22 6.84
C ILE A 2 17.44 4.99 6.04
N ARG A 3 17.46 5.34 4.75
CA ARG A 3 16.40 4.99 3.80
C ARG A 3 16.45 3.47 3.57
N PRO A 4 15.31 2.77 3.46
CA PRO A 4 15.31 1.40 2.97
C PRO A 4 16.06 1.32 1.64
N THR A 5 16.96 0.36 1.53
CA THR A 5 17.67 0.05 0.30
C THR A 5 16.69 -0.44 -0.77
N HIS A 6 17.09 -0.38 -2.05
CA HIS A 6 16.28 -0.94 -3.13
C HIS A 6 15.97 -2.42 -2.89
N LYS A 7 16.92 -3.19 -2.35
CA LYS A 7 16.73 -4.60 -2.02
C LYS A 7 15.66 -4.79 -0.94
N GLU A 8 15.67 -3.97 0.11
CA GLU A 8 14.64 -4.02 1.16
C GLU A 8 13.26 -3.67 0.60
N LEU A 9 13.16 -2.63 -0.23
CA LEU A 9 11.89 -2.24 -0.86
C LEU A 9 11.35 -3.34 -1.78
N ILE A 10 12.20 -3.93 -2.63
CA ILE A 10 11.82 -5.06 -3.49
C ILE A 10 11.32 -6.23 -2.64
N ASN A 11 12.02 -6.56 -1.55
CA ASN A 11 11.60 -7.64 -0.66
C ASN A 11 10.25 -7.35 -0.01
N LYS A 12 9.98 -6.09 0.38
CA LYS A 12 8.71 -5.69 0.98
C LYS A 12 7.55 -5.73 -0.02
N LEU A 13 7.77 -5.31 -1.27
CA LEU A 13 6.79 -5.44 -2.35
C LEU A 13 6.47 -6.91 -2.64
N ARG A 14 7.49 -7.77 -2.74
CA ARG A 14 7.29 -9.23 -2.91
C ARG A 14 6.56 -9.86 -1.73
N GLN A 15 6.88 -9.44 -0.51
CA GLN A 15 6.18 -9.89 0.70
C GLN A 15 4.70 -9.47 0.66
N ALA A 16 4.41 -8.22 0.26
CA ALA A 16 3.04 -7.74 0.11
C ALA A 16 2.26 -8.54 -0.94
N LEU A 17 2.84 -8.80 -2.12
CA LEU A 17 2.22 -9.65 -3.15
C LEU A 17 1.91 -11.06 -2.62
N SER A 18 2.88 -11.69 -1.96
CA SER A 18 2.69 -13.03 -1.40
C SER A 18 1.57 -13.10 -0.36
N ILE A 19 1.46 -12.08 0.50
CA ILE A 19 0.38 -11.97 1.50
C ILE A 19 -0.96 -11.61 0.84
N LEU A 20 -0.97 -10.80 -0.22
CA LEU A 20 -2.19 -10.49 -0.96
C LEU A 20 -2.80 -11.75 -1.59
N GLU A 21 -1.95 -12.66 -2.08
CA GLU A 21 -2.36 -13.94 -2.65
C GLU A 21 -2.81 -14.94 -1.58
N ASN A 22 -2.01 -15.11 -0.52
CA ASN A 22 -2.10 -16.27 0.38
C ASN A 22 -2.47 -15.93 1.83
N GLY A 23 -2.56 -14.65 2.17
CA GLY A 23 -2.79 -14.17 3.53
C GLY A 23 -4.07 -13.36 3.67
N GLN A 24 -4.08 -12.45 4.65
CA GLN A 24 -5.23 -11.61 4.96
C GLN A 24 -4.94 -10.15 4.60
N VAL A 25 -5.89 -9.52 3.92
CA VAL A 25 -5.89 -8.06 3.71
C VAL A 25 -6.81 -7.44 4.73
N MET A 26 -6.31 -6.50 5.51
CA MET A 26 -7.09 -5.75 6.49
C MET A 26 -7.06 -4.25 6.17
N LEU A 27 -8.19 -3.58 6.34
CA LEU A 27 -8.34 -2.16 6.09
C LEU A 27 -8.22 -1.41 7.41
N LEU A 28 -7.28 -0.48 7.52
CA LEU A 28 -7.09 0.27 8.76
C LEU A 28 -8.23 1.27 8.99
N ASN A 29 -8.68 1.95 7.94
CA ASN A 29 -9.82 2.86 7.97
C ASN A 29 -10.74 2.58 6.78
N PRO A 30 -11.68 1.61 6.91
CA PRO A 30 -12.55 1.21 5.81
C PRO A 30 -13.39 2.35 5.23
N GLU A 31 -13.89 3.26 6.08
CA GLU A 31 -14.74 4.37 5.65
C GLU A 31 -13.97 5.36 4.77
N ALA A 32 -12.77 5.76 5.20
CA ALA A 32 -11.91 6.64 4.40
C ALA A 32 -11.50 5.98 3.08
N LEU A 33 -11.11 4.70 3.12
CA LEU A 33 -10.72 3.94 1.94
C LEU A 33 -11.89 3.78 0.94
N ALA A 34 -13.13 3.66 1.41
CA ALA A 34 -14.30 3.61 0.53
C ALA A 34 -14.51 4.95 -0.19
N VAL A 35 -14.33 6.08 0.49
CA VAL A 35 -14.37 7.41 -0.14
C VAL A 35 -13.28 7.56 -1.18
N ASP A 36 -12.05 7.17 -0.84
CA ASP A 36 -10.92 7.24 -1.78
C ASP A 36 -11.13 6.33 -3.00
N ALA A 37 -11.75 5.16 -2.83
CA ALA A 37 -12.10 4.26 -3.91
C ALA A 37 -13.12 4.87 -4.89
N LEU A 38 -14.14 5.54 -4.35
CA LEU A 38 -15.11 6.29 -5.17
C LEU A 38 -14.42 7.40 -5.96
N GLU A 39 -13.47 8.11 -5.36
CA GLU A 39 -12.69 9.12 -6.08
C GLU A 39 -11.84 8.52 -7.20
N LEU A 40 -11.26 7.32 -6.99
CA LEU A 40 -10.52 6.58 -8.00
C LEU A 40 -11.42 5.82 -8.99
N GLU A 41 -12.73 5.91 -8.84
CA GLU A 41 -13.73 5.33 -9.73
C GLU A 41 -13.67 3.78 -9.80
N TYR A 42 -13.39 3.13 -8.67
CA TYR A 42 -13.49 1.66 -8.54
C TYR A 42 -14.37 1.24 -7.36
N LEU A 43 -14.94 0.04 -7.44
CA LEU A 43 -15.76 -0.53 -6.37
C LEU A 43 -14.90 -1.32 -5.39
N ILE A 44 -14.69 -0.78 -4.18
CA ILE A 44 -13.79 -1.38 -3.18
C ILE A 44 -14.16 -2.81 -2.79
N GLU A 45 -15.45 -3.17 -2.78
CA GLU A 45 -15.91 -4.51 -2.40
C GLU A 45 -15.51 -5.59 -3.42
N PHE A 46 -15.38 -5.23 -4.70
CA PHE A 46 -15.17 -6.18 -5.79
C PHE A 46 -13.79 -6.08 -6.42
N GLU A 47 -13.22 -4.87 -6.49
CA GLU A 47 -12.02 -4.59 -7.28
C GLU A 47 -10.78 -4.31 -6.42
N LEU A 48 -10.91 -4.17 -5.09
CA LEU A 48 -9.79 -3.78 -4.25
C LEU A 48 -8.58 -4.71 -4.40
N LYS A 49 -8.82 -6.02 -4.45
CA LYS A 49 -7.72 -6.99 -4.56
C LYS A 49 -6.97 -6.84 -5.89
N ASP A 50 -7.69 -6.64 -6.98
CA ASP A 50 -7.10 -6.47 -8.32
C ASP A 50 -6.35 -5.15 -8.41
N VAL A 51 -6.94 -4.05 -7.92
CA VAL A 51 -6.30 -2.73 -7.84
C VAL A 51 -5.02 -2.80 -7.01
N PHE A 52 -5.08 -3.44 -5.83
CA PHE A 52 -3.92 -3.56 -4.96
C PHE A 52 -2.82 -4.43 -5.59
N ASN A 53 -3.20 -5.50 -6.30
CA ASN A 53 -2.25 -6.33 -7.03
C ASN A 53 -1.53 -5.54 -8.13
N GLU A 54 -2.29 -4.85 -8.99
CA GLU A 54 -1.73 -4.03 -10.08
C GLU A 54 -0.76 -2.97 -9.54
N LEU A 55 -1.12 -2.30 -8.44
CA LEU A 55 -0.23 -1.31 -7.81
C LEU A 55 1.06 -1.94 -7.28
N LEU A 56 0.98 -3.12 -6.64
CA LEU A 56 2.16 -3.79 -6.08
C LEU A 56 3.07 -4.38 -7.16
N GLU A 57 2.50 -4.92 -8.25
CA GLU A 57 3.26 -5.45 -9.39
C GLU A 57 4.01 -4.36 -10.16
N ASN A 58 3.40 -3.17 -10.29
CA ASN A 58 4.00 -2.04 -11.01
C ASN A 58 4.87 -1.13 -10.12
N ALA A 59 4.83 -1.28 -8.80
CA ALA A 59 5.64 -0.51 -7.88
C ALA A 59 7.14 -0.86 -8.00
N THR A 60 7.97 0.17 -8.00
CA THR A 60 9.43 0.06 -8.00
C THR A 60 10.05 0.77 -6.80
N PRO A 61 11.31 0.50 -6.44
CA PRO A 61 11.99 1.25 -5.39
C PRO A 61 12.06 2.77 -5.63
N SER A 62 12.03 3.22 -6.89
CA SER A 62 11.97 4.65 -7.26
C SER A 62 10.66 5.31 -6.84
N ASP A 63 9.56 4.55 -6.79
CA ASP A 63 8.24 5.05 -6.44
C ASP A 63 8.05 5.23 -4.93
N TYR A 64 9.03 4.78 -4.12
CA TYR A 64 8.98 4.91 -2.67
C TYR A 64 9.00 6.37 -2.24
N ASN A 65 7.89 6.79 -1.64
CA ASN A 65 7.64 8.16 -1.16
C ASN A 65 7.55 8.22 0.39
N GLY A 66 7.99 7.16 1.09
CA GLY A 66 8.00 7.11 2.54
C GLY A 66 9.20 7.80 3.21
N GLY A 67 9.16 7.82 4.55
CA GLY A 67 10.18 8.45 5.39
C GLY A 67 11.56 7.77 5.36
N ARG A 68 12.53 8.41 6.03
CA ARG A 68 13.90 7.88 6.23
C ARG A 68 14.27 7.99 7.71
N PRO A 69 14.07 6.95 8.56
CA PRO A 69 13.54 5.61 8.25
C PRO A 69 12.04 5.62 7.92
N PRO A 70 11.45 4.49 7.49
CA PRO A 70 10.00 4.36 7.40
C PRO A 70 9.33 4.87 8.68
N GLN A 71 8.23 5.60 8.53
CA GLN A 71 7.45 6.04 9.67
C GLN A 71 6.83 4.82 10.34
N ARG A 72 6.81 4.80 11.67
CA ARG A 72 6.05 3.79 12.41
C ARG A 72 4.63 4.26 12.63
N SER A 73 3.67 3.35 12.53
CA SER A 73 2.29 3.68 12.85
C SER A 73 2.09 3.88 14.35
N TYR A 74 1.21 4.81 14.70
CA TYR A 74 0.70 5.01 16.06
C TYR A 74 -0.74 4.51 16.22
N GLU A 75 -1.38 4.10 15.12
CA GLU A 75 -2.72 3.51 15.14
C GLU A 75 -2.69 2.19 15.90
N GLN A 76 -3.70 1.96 16.73
CA GLN A 76 -3.68 0.90 17.74
C GLN A 76 -3.48 -0.50 17.12
N GLU A 77 -4.08 -0.75 15.97
CA GLU A 77 -4.10 -2.02 15.25
C GLU A 77 -2.75 -2.39 14.63
N ILE A 78 -1.94 -1.39 14.27
CA ILE A 78 -0.66 -1.57 13.57
C ILE A 78 0.48 -0.83 14.27
N SER A 79 0.33 -0.57 15.57
CA SER A 79 1.27 0.20 16.37
C SER A 79 2.69 -0.35 16.27
N GLY A 80 3.63 0.52 15.94
CA GLY A 80 5.04 0.17 15.80
C GLY A 80 5.43 -0.52 14.49
N LEU A 81 4.47 -0.90 13.62
CA LEU A 81 4.78 -1.42 12.30
C LEU A 81 5.27 -0.31 11.36
N ASP A 82 6.18 -0.67 10.46
CA ASP A 82 6.71 0.25 9.46
C ASP A 82 5.67 0.54 8.37
N LEU A 83 5.51 1.82 8.02
CA LEU A 83 4.64 2.29 6.96
C LEU A 83 5.43 2.43 5.66
N PHE A 84 5.01 1.67 4.65
CA PHE A 84 5.58 1.73 3.31
C PHE A 84 4.64 2.50 2.41
N ALA A 85 5.11 3.65 1.91
CA ALA A 85 4.36 4.53 1.04
C ALA A 85 5.01 4.61 -0.35
N PHE A 86 4.19 4.49 -1.38
CA PHE A 86 4.58 4.53 -2.78
C PHE A 86 3.61 5.42 -3.58
N THR A 87 4.13 6.09 -4.59
CA THR A 87 3.30 6.77 -5.60
C THR A 87 3.48 6.04 -6.93
N VAL A 88 2.48 5.27 -7.35
CA VAL A 88 2.57 4.33 -8.47
C VAL A 88 1.64 4.76 -9.60
N LYS A 89 2.10 4.63 -10.84
CA LYS A 89 1.26 4.83 -12.02
C LYS A 89 0.93 3.47 -12.64
N ILE A 90 -0.34 3.21 -12.86
CA ILE A 90 -0.86 2.01 -13.54
C ILE A 90 -1.84 2.42 -14.64
N ASP A 91 -2.05 1.56 -15.63
CA ASP A 91 -2.92 1.89 -16.78
C ASP A 91 -4.40 2.03 -16.41
N ARG A 92 -4.84 1.36 -15.33
CA ARG A 92 -6.21 1.41 -14.83
C ARG A 92 -6.66 2.82 -14.44
N PHE A 93 -5.76 3.66 -13.95
CA PHE A 93 -6.08 5.01 -13.49
C PHE A 93 -5.34 6.06 -14.32
N SER A 94 -6.02 7.15 -14.66
CA SER A 94 -5.43 8.25 -15.43
C SER A 94 -4.42 9.09 -14.65
N VAL A 95 -4.32 8.89 -13.32
CA VAL A 95 -3.47 9.63 -12.40
C VAL A 95 -2.59 8.68 -11.59
N PRO A 96 -1.41 9.13 -11.12
CA PRO A 96 -0.64 8.37 -10.14
C PRO A 96 -1.46 8.16 -8.86
N VAL A 97 -1.30 6.99 -8.25
CA VAL A 97 -1.99 6.58 -7.02
C VAL A 97 -0.99 6.55 -5.89
N TYR A 98 -1.36 7.17 -4.77
CA TYR A 98 -0.64 7.03 -3.53
C TYR A 98 -1.14 5.79 -2.80
N LEU A 99 -0.24 4.83 -2.60
CA LEU A 99 -0.48 3.59 -1.90
C LEU A 99 0.36 3.57 -0.61
N LYS A 100 -0.26 3.26 0.51
CA LYS A 100 0.43 3.08 1.80
C LYS A 100 -0.07 1.83 2.48
N PHE A 101 0.87 0.99 2.89
CA PHE A 101 0.58 -0.28 3.55
C PHE A 101 1.58 -0.60 4.66
N SER A 102 1.21 -1.58 5.46
CA SER A 102 2.06 -2.16 6.51
C SER A 102 1.96 -3.68 6.49
N LEU A 103 3.00 -4.35 7.00
CA LEU A 103 3.14 -5.80 6.93
C LEU A 103 3.35 -6.38 8.33
N SER A 104 2.58 -7.40 8.69
CA SER A 104 2.76 -8.17 9.92
C SER A 104 2.46 -9.65 9.66
N GLU A 105 3.46 -10.52 9.82
CA GLU A 105 3.37 -11.97 9.55
C GLU A 105 2.60 -12.29 8.25
N ASN A 106 1.32 -12.65 8.36
CA ASN A 106 0.43 -13.02 7.25
C ASN A 106 -0.69 -11.99 6.98
N VAL A 107 -0.55 -10.77 7.49
CA VAL A 107 -1.50 -9.68 7.33
C VAL A 107 -0.87 -8.52 6.58
N LEU A 108 -1.54 -8.11 5.50
CA LEU A 108 -1.26 -6.91 4.73
C LEU A 108 -2.29 -5.85 5.10
N TRP A 109 -1.84 -4.83 5.81
CA TRP A 109 -2.68 -3.72 6.21
C TRP A 109 -2.68 -2.65 5.14
N LEU A 110 -3.86 -2.39 4.55
CA LEU A 110 -4.06 -1.23 3.69
C LEU A 110 -4.33 -0.01 4.57
N VAL A 111 -3.42 0.97 4.49
CA VAL A 111 -3.46 2.18 5.31
C VAL A 111 -4.03 3.36 4.54
N SER A 112 -3.66 3.52 3.27
CA SER A 112 -4.20 4.55 2.38
C SER A 112 -4.07 4.12 0.91
N LEU A 113 -5.07 4.44 0.10
CA LEU A 113 -5.06 4.20 -1.34
C LEU A 113 -5.91 5.27 -2.01
N HIS A 114 -5.29 6.30 -2.58
CA HIS A 114 -6.02 7.44 -3.14
C HIS A 114 -5.26 8.07 -4.31
N LYS A 115 -5.92 8.97 -5.05
CA LYS A 115 -5.25 9.80 -6.06
C LYS A 115 -4.06 10.53 -5.44
N ASN A 116 -2.89 10.49 -6.07
CA ASN A 116 -1.74 11.26 -5.62
C ASN A 116 -2.01 12.75 -5.88
N ARG A 117 -2.22 13.52 -4.82
CA ARG A 117 -2.52 14.96 -4.85
C ARG A 117 -1.24 15.78 -4.69
#